data_AF-W9V2B9-F1
#
_entry.id   AF-W9V2B9-F1
#
_cell.length_a   1.000
_cell.length_b   1.000
_cell.length_c   1.000
_cell.angle_alpha   90.00
_cell.angle_beta   90.00
_cell.angle_gamma   90.00
#
_symmetry.space_group_name_H-M   'P 1'
#
loop_
_entity.id
_entity.type
_entity.pdbx_description
1 polymer ?
#
loop_
_entity_poly.entity_id
_entity_poly.type
_entity_poly.pdbx_seq_one_letter_code
_entity_poly.pdbx_strand_id
1 'polypeptide(L)'
;MSWITLALLCAFSLASADAATNAWLQGFSALELLVVRFCVPALLLSPLLPDMPPIGEIPLAFWGWIGLLIPLELIAMLVYMAAIRDHPLSQTLPYLAFSPVFVMGMVSGVVVIPLLR
;
A
#
# COMPACT_ATOMS: atom_id res chain seq x y z
N MET A 1 -7.08 -16.90 -15.75
CA MET A 1 -6.91 -15.58 -16.39
C MET A 1 -7.53 -14.42 -15.59
N SER A 2 -8.10 -14.66 -14.40
CA SER A 2 -8.68 -13.63 -13.51
C SER A 2 -7.64 -12.72 -12.82
N TRP A 3 -6.40 -13.18 -12.67
CA TRP A 3 -5.36 -12.40 -11.99
C TRP A 3 -4.98 -11.14 -12.79
N ILE A 4 -4.96 -11.20 -14.13
CA ILE A 4 -4.66 -10.05 -14.99
C ILE A 4 -5.75 -8.99 -14.85
N THR A 5 -7.02 -9.42 -14.90
CA THR A 5 -8.15 -8.49 -14.78
C THR A 5 -8.19 -7.83 -13.41
N LEU A 6 -7.92 -8.58 -12.33
CA LEU A 6 -7.81 -8.04 -10.98
C LEU A 6 -6.63 -7.06 -10.85
N ALA A 7 -5.48 -7.38 -11.44
CA ALA A 7 -4.31 -6.51 -11.42
C ALA A 7 -4.56 -5.18 -12.17
N LEU A 8 -5.20 -5.24 -13.35
CA LEU A 8 -5.57 -4.04 -14.11
C LEU A 8 -6.63 -3.21 -13.38
N LEU A 9 -7.63 -3.86 -12.79
CA LEU A 9 -8.64 -3.16 -11.99
C LEU A 9 -8.02 -2.48 -10.78
N CYS A 10 -7.11 -3.17 -10.07
CA CYS A 10 -6.36 -2.62 -8.94
C CYS A 10 -5.54 -1.41 -9.37
N ALA A 11 -4.75 -1.53 -10.44
CA ALA A 11 -3.93 -0.42 -10.96
C ALA A 11 -4.78 0.79 -11.37
N PHE A 12 -5.90 0.55 -12.05
CA PHE A 12 -6.83 1.61 -12.46
C PHE A 12 -7.49 2.29 -11.26
N SER A 13 -7.99 1.52 -10.29
CA SER A 13 -8.60 2.06 -9.06
C SER A 13 -7.59 2.87 -8.25
N LEU A 14 -6.34 2.39 -8.14
CA LEU A 14 -5.27 3.08 -7.42
C LEU A 14 -4.90 4.41 -8.10
N ALA A 15 -4.63 4.38 -9.41
CA ALA A 15 -4.30 5.58 -10.17
C ALA A 15 -5.44 6.61 -10.17
N SER A 16 -6.68 6.16 -10.22
CA SER A 16 -7.86 7.04 -10.12
C SER A 16 -7.97 7.68 -8.73
N ALA A 17 -7.69 6.92 -7.66
CA ALA A 17 -7.67 7.45 -6.31
C ALA A 17 -6.56 8.50 -6.14
N ASP A 18 -5.37 8.26 -6.67
CA ASP A 18 -4.24 9.21 -6.61
C ASP A 18 -4.52 10.48 -7.41
N ALA A 19 -5.12 10.34 -8.60
CA ALA A 19 -5.58 11.46 -9.41
C ALA A 19 -6.67 12.27 -8.70
N ALA A 20 -7.65 11.62 -8.07
CA ALA A 20 -8.68 12.28 -7.28
C ALA A 20 -8.10 13.00 -6.06
N THR A 21 -7.13 12.39 -5.37
CA THR A 21 -6.42 13.03 -4.24
C THR A 21 -5.73 14.31 -4.67
N ASN A 22 -4.97 14.24 -5.77
CA ASN A 22 -4.26 15.41 -6.29
C ASN A 22 -5.20 16.44 -6.92
N ALA A 23 -6.35 16.06 -7.48
CA ALA A 23 -7.27 17.00 -8.13
C ALA A 23 -8.24 17.68 -7.16
N TRP A 24 -8.74 16.96 -6.15
CA TRP A 24 -9.89 17.40 -5.33
C TRP A 24 -9.61 17.48 -3.84
N LEU A 25 -8.60 16.78 -3.33
CA LEU A 25 -8.36 16.66 -1.88
C LEU A 25 -7.08 17.37 -1.41
N GLN A 26 -6.53 18.30 -2.19
CA GLN A 26 -5.33 19.07 -1.83
C GLN A 26 -5.49 19.89 -0.53
N GLY A 27 -6.72 20.28 -0.19
CA GLY A 27 -7.03 21.06 1.02
C GLY A 27 -6.98 20.29 2.33
N PHE A 28 -6.86 18.96 2.29
CA PHE A 28 -6.83 18.11 3.47
C PHE A 28 -5.39 17.85 3.95
N SER A 29 -5.25 17.58 5.25
CA SER A 29 -3.99 17.14 5.83
C SER A 29 -3.63 15.73 5.35
N ALA A 30 -2.34 15.41 5.32
CA ALA A 30 -1.87 14.06 4.96
C ALA A 30 -2.44 12.96 5.89
N LEU A 31 -2.71 13.29 7.17
CA LEU A 31 -3.35 12.40 8.13
C LEU A 31 -4.82 12.13 7.78
N GLU A 32 -5.59 13.16 7.40
CA GLU A 32 -6.98 12.98 6.96
C GLU A 32 -7.04 12.13 5.69
N LEU A 33 -6.12 12.36 4.74
CA LEU A 33 -6.02 11.57 3.52
C LEU A 33 -5.64 10.11 3.81
N LEU A 34 -4.75 9.87 4.79
CA LEU A 34 -4.40 8.54 5.27
C LEU A 34 -5.64 7.80 5.80
N VAL A 35 -6.44 8.46 6.65
CA VAL A 35 -7.67 7.87 7.20
C VAL A 35 -8.63 7.51 6.06
N VAL A 36 -8.85 8.41 5.11
CA VAL A 36 -9.70 8.13 3.93
C VAL A 36 -9.16 6.94 3.13
N ARG A 37 -7.84 6.88 2.91
CA ARG A 37 -7.16 5.84 2.12
C ARG A 37 -7.36 4.44 2.72
N PHE A 38 -7.43 4.29 4.04
CA PHE A 38 -7.64 3.00 4.68
C PHE A 38 -9.12 2.72 5.00
N CYS A 39 -9.86 3.70 5.50
CA CYS A 39 -11.25 3.49 5.94
C CYS A 39 -12.21 3.27 4.78
N VAL A 40 -12.05 3.96 3.64
CA VAL A 40 -12.97 3.80 2.50
C VAL A 40 -12.86 2.40 1.90
N PRO A 41 -11.66 1.88 1.55
CA PRO A 41 -11.53 0.50 1.09
C PRO A 41 -11.92 -0.51 2.16
N ALA A 42 -11.60 -0.28 3.43
CA ALA A 42 -11.98 -1.19 4.52
C ALA A 42 -13.51 -1.33 4.64
N LEU A 43 -14.25 -0.21 4.56
CA LEU A 43 -15.71 -0.23 4.58
C LEU A 43 -16.28 -0.94 3.34
N LEU A 44 -15.73 -0.63 2.16
CA LEU A 44 -16.15 -1.25 0.90
C LEU A 44 -15.92 -2.76 0.88
N LEU A 45 -14.83 -3.23 1.49
CA LEU A 45 -14.46 -4.64 1.56
C LEU A 45 -15.01 -5.37 2.78
N SER A 46 -15.62 -4.65 3.74
CA SER A 46 -16.21 -5.24 4.94
C SER A 46 -17.21 -6.38 4.69
N PRO A 47 -18.04 -6.38 3.62
CA PRO A 47 -18.96 -7.48 3.35
C PRO A 47 -18.28 -8.80 2.98
N LEU A 48 -16.97 -8.79 2.68
CA LEU A 48 -16.20 -9.99 2.34
C LEU A 48 -15.59 -10.69 3.57
N LEU A 49 -15.71 -10.09 4.76
CA LEU A 49 -15.17 -10.61 6.02
C LEU A 49 -15.93 -11.78 6.70
N PRO A 50 -17.22 -12.08 6.45
CA PRO A 50 -17.98 -13.08 7.23
C PRO A 50 -17.40 -14.49 7.24
N ASP A 51 -16.70 -14.91 6.19
CA ASP A 51 -16.15 -16.26 6.04
C ASP A 51 -14.71 -16.39 6.61
N MET A 52 -14.22 -15.38 7.34
CA MET A 52 -12.84 -15.36 7.85
C MET A 52 -12.69 -16.31 9.06
N PRO A 53 -11.59 -17.10 9.13
CA PRO A 53 -11.34 -17.98 10.27
C PRO A 53 -11.20 -17.20 11.58
N PRO A 54 -11.50 -17.83 12.74
CA PRO A 54 -11.41 -17.18 14.04
C PRO A 54 -10.00 -16.63 14.30
N ILE A 55 -9.91 -15.39 14.79
CA ILE A 55 -8.65 -14.71 15.10
C ILE A 55 -7.72 -15.49 16.04
N GLY A 56 -8.28 -16.38 16.87
CA GLY A 56 -7.55 -17.21 17.82
C GLY A 56 -6.83 -18.42 17.21
N GLU A 57 -7.15 -18.79 15.97
CA GLU A 57 -6.47 -19.89 15.25
C GLU A 57 -5.19 -19.42 14.55
N ILE A 58 -4.96 -18.10 14.52
CA ILE A 58 -3.83 -17.48 13.83
C ILE A 58 -2.59 -17.50 14.72
N PRO A 59 -1.42 -17.97 14.24
CA PRO A 59 -0.21 -18.07 15.06
C PRO A 59 0.24 -16.74 15.68
N LEU A 60 0.82 -16.79 16.88
CA LEU A 60 1.34 -15.58 17.55
C LEU A 60 2.41 -14.84 16.72
N ALA A 61 3.21 -15.59 15.95
CA ALA A 61 4.20 -15.02 15.05
C ALA A 61 3.58 -14.09 13.99
N PHE A 62 2.38 -14.41 13.49
CA PHE A 62 1.66 -13.55 12.55
C PHE A 62 1.33 -12.20 13.19
N TRP A 63 0.81 -12.21 14.42
CA TRP A 63 0.49 -10.98 15.15
C TRP A 63 1.73 -10.12 15.43
N GLY A 64 2.87 -10.76 15.71
CA GLY A 64 4.16 -10.06 15.82
C GLY A 64 4.55 -9.34 14.53
N TRP A 65 4.42 -10.01 13.38
CA TRP A 65 4.68 -9.38 12.08
C TRP A 65 3.68 -8.27 11.74
N ILE A 66 2.39 -8.47 11.99
CA ILE A 66 1.36 -7.45 11.79
C ILE A 66 1.65 -6.20 12.64
N GLY A 67 2.06 -6.39 13.90
CA GLY A 67 2.43 -5.32 14.81
C GLY A 67 3.64 -4.49 14.33
N LEU A 68 4.53 -5.09 13.54
CA LEU A 68 5.66 -4.39 12.91
C LEU A 68 5.31 -3.78 11.56
N LEU A 69 4.57 -4.50 10.73
CA LEU A 69 4.24 -4.10 9.37
C LEU A 69 3.23 -2.96 9.33
N ILE A 70 2.21 -2.96 10.19
CA ILE A 70 1.22 -1.88 10.24
C ILE A 70 1.84 -0.50 10.49
N PRO A 71 2.67 -0.27 11.52
CA PRO A 71 3.25 1.06 11.73
C PRO A 71 4.18 1.46 10.58
N LEU A 72 4.93 0.52 10.01
CA LEU A 72 5.78 0.78 8.85
C LEU A 72 4.94 1.20 7.63
N GLU A 73 3.84 0.50 7.36
CA GLU A 73 2.89 0.81 6.28
C GLU A 73 2.24 2.18 6.49
N LEU A 74 1.83 2.50 7.72
CA LEU A 74 1.24 3.81 8.05
C LEU A 74 2.24 4.94 7.82
N ILE A 75 3.49 4.78 8.25
CA ILE A 75 4.55 5.78 8.02
C ILE A 75 4.81 5.95 6.52
N ALA A 76 4.94 4.85 5.78
CA ALA A 76 5.17 4.87 4.34
C ALA A 76 4.02 5.59 3.62
N MET A 77 2.77 5.25 3.96
CA MET A 77 1.57 5.85 3.36
C MET A 77 1.41 7.33 3.74
N LEU A 78 1.80 7.73 4.95
CA LEU A 78 1.82 9.15 5.34
C LEU A 78 2.76 9.97 4.47
N VAL A 79 3.99 9.49 4.28
CA VAL A 79 4.99 10.15 3.42
C VAL A 79 4.51 10.18 1.97
N TYR A 80 3.92 9.08 1.49
CA TYR A 80 3.33 8.97 0.16
C TYR A 80 2.22 10.00 -0.06
N MET A 81 1.27 10.11 0.87
CA MET A 81 0.16 11.07 0.76
C MET A 81 0.63 12.51 0.83
N ALA A 82 1.61 12.81 1.67
CA ALA A 82 2.25 14.13 1.68
C ALA A 82 2.88 14.45 0.32
N ALA A 83 3.63 13.51 -0.28
CA ALA A 83 4.26 13.71 -1.58
C ALA A 83 3.26 13.95 -2.71
N ILE A 84 2.18 13.16 -2.80
CA ILE A 84 1.15 13.31 -3.83
C ILE A 84 0.36 14.60 -3.67
N ARG A 85 0.12 15.03 -2.43
CA ARG A 85 -0.60 16.27 -2.16
C ARG A 85 0.24 17.51 -2.52
N ASP A 86 1.52 17.51 -2.15
CA ASP A 86 2.38 18.70 -2.21
C ASP A 86 3.04 18.92 -3.59
N HIS A 87 3.09 17.88 -4.44
CA HIS A 87 3.73 17.92 -5.75
C HIS A 87 2.80 17.43 -6.87
N PRO A 88 2.97 17.92 -8.13
CA PRO A 88 2.21 17.41 -9.25
C PRO A 88 2.55 15.94 -9.52
N LEU A 89 1.54 15.14 -9.88
CA LEU A 89 1.69 13.70 -10.12
C LEU A 89 2.78 13.34 -11.14
N SER A 90 3.01 14.18 -12.14
CA SER A 90 4.07 13.99 -13.14
C SER A 90 5.47 13.93 -12.54
N GLN A 91 5.68 14.55 -11.36
CA GLN A 91 6.95 14.54 -10.65
C GLN A 91 7.06 13.37 -9.67
N THR A 92 5.96 12.92 -9.06
CA THR A 92 5.99 11.86 -8.03
C THR A 92 5.92 10.45 -8.60
N LEU A 93 5.16 10.24 -9.68
CA LEU A 93 4.96 8.93 -10.31
C LEU A 93 6.27 8.26 -10.81
N PRO A 94 7.22 8.97 -11.45
CA PRO A 94 8.48 8.35 -11.86
C PRO A 94 9.28 7.79 -10.69
N TYR A 95 9.30 8.46 -9.54
CA TYR A 95 10.01 7.98 -8.35
C TYR A 95 9.33 6.75 -7.75
N LEU A 96 8.00 6.73 -7.73
CA LEU A 96 7.20 5.59 -7.26
C LEU A 96 7.37 4.33 -8.14
N ALA A 97 7.55 4.51 -9.44
CA ALA A 97 7.79 3.42 -10.39
C ALA A 97 9.11 2.68 -10.13
N PHE A 98 10.02 3.21 -9.31
CA PHE A 98 11.23 2.49 -8.88
C PHE A 98 11.00 1.50 -7.72
N SER A 99 9.82 1.48 -7.10
CA SER A 99 9.51 0.53 -6.02
C SER A 99 9.79 -0.94 -6.38
N PRO A 100 9.49 -1.45 -7.59
CA PRO A 100 9.84 -2.83 -7.95
C PRO A 100 11.35 -3.06 -8.04
N VAL A 101 12.13 -2.04 -8.43
CA VAL A 101 13.60 -2.11 -8.49
C VAL A 101 14.18 -2.20 -7.07
N PHE A 102 13.67 -1.40 -6.13
CA PHE A 102 14.08 -1.49 -4.72
C PHE A 102 13.74 -2.86 -4.11
N VAL A 103 12.54 -3.37 -4.38
CA VAL A 103 12.12 -4.71 -3.92
C VAL A 103 13.02 -5.80 -4.52
N MET A 104 13.26 -5.77 -5.83
CA MET A 104 14.16 -6.74 -6.48
C MET A 104 15.59 -6.65 -5.95
N GLY A 105 16.10 -5.44 -5.70
CA GLY A 105 17.43 -5.21 -5.13
C GLY A 105 17.56 -5.75 -3.70
N MET A 106 16.59 -5.47 -2.83
CA MET A 106 16.56 -6.01 -1.46
C MET A 106 16.46 -7.54 -1.45
N VAL A 107 15.56 -8.11 -2.25
CA VAL A 107 15.40 -9.57 -2.33
C VAL A 107 16.68 -10.22 -2.86
N SER A 108 17.29 -9.66 -3.90
CA SER A 108 18.57 -10.16 -4.42
C SER A 108 19.68 -10.08 -3.38
N GLY A 109 19.76 -9.00 -2.59
CA GLY A 109 20.71 -8.88 -1.48
C GLY A 109 20.47 -9.92 -0.39
N VAL A 110 19.22 -10.18 -0.01
CA VAL A 110 18.87 -11.15 1.04
C VAL A 110 19.02 -12.61 0.58
N VAL A 111 18.79 -12.91 -0.70
CA VAL A 111 18.81 -14.29 -1.25
C VAL A 111 20.18 -14.68 -1.83
N VAL A 112 20.91 -13.76 -2.45
CA VAL A 112 22.19 -14.07 -3.13
C VAL A 112 23.37 -14.08 -2.16
N ILE A 113 23.38 -13.22 -1.14
CA ILE A 113 24.47 -13.16 -0.14
C ILE A 113 24.63 -14.46 0.67
N PRO A 114 23.56 -15.17 1.09
CA PRO A 114 23.72 -16.47 1.76
C PRO A 114 23.96 -17.66 0.82
N LEU A 115 23.82 -17.52 -0.51
CA LEU A 115 24.10 -18.60 -1.49
C LEU A 115 25.55 -18.60 -2.01
N LEU A 116 26.30 -17.52 -1.75
CA LEU A 116 27.72 -17.36 -2.08
C LEU A 116 28.65 -17.60 -0.88
N ARG A 117 28.10 -18.06 0.26
CA ARG A 117 28.83 -18.61 1.41
C ARG A 117 28.50 -20.08 1.56
#